data_AF-A0A959PQT0-F1
#
_entry.id   AF-A0A959PQT0-F1
#
_cell.length_a   1.000
_cell.length_b   1.000
_cell.length_c   1.000
_cell.angle_alpha   90.00
_cell.angle_beta   90.00
_cell.angle_gamma   90.00
#
_symmetry.space_group_name_H-M   'P 1'
#
loop_
_entity.id
_entity.type
_entity.pdbx_description
1 polymer ?
#
loop_
_entity_poly.entity_id
_entity_poly.type
_entity_poly.pdbx_seq_one_letter_code
_entity_poly.pdbx_strand_id
1 'polypeptide(L)'
;FFIPVVAAKTSRKFAHFLALTLGGLGLISIYFLGQGLTLQWLPMIGLGIAWSSILSVPYAILSGALPAEKMGYYMGVFNFFIVIPQLVAASLLGFILTTFFDGHPIYALIVGGVSMILAGILTFFVSDRQD
;
A
#
# COMPACT_ATOMS: atom_id res chain seq x y z
N PHE A 1 -24.13 7.38 -6.31
CA PHE A 1 -25.04 6.34 -5.75
C PHE A 1 -24.66 4.90 -6.16
N PHE A 2 -23.45 4.65 -6.69
CA PHE A 2 -22.96 3.30 -7.08
C PHE A 2 -21.97 2.68 -6.07
N ILE A 3 -21.49 3.49 -5.12
CA ILE A 3 -20.48 3.14 -4.10
C ILE A 3 -20.91 1.98 -3.16
N PRO A 4 -22.18 1.86 -2.71
CA PRO A 4 -22.53 0.82 -1.73
C PRO A 4 -22.62 -0.60 -2.32
N VAL A 5 -22.95 -0.72 -3.61
CA VAL A 5 -23.22 -2.03 -4.25
C VAL A 5 -21.92 -2.73 -4.68
N VAL A 6 -20.88 -1.96 -5.02
CA VAL A 6 -19.53 -2.51 -5.26
C VAL A 6 -18.84 -2.87 -3.94
N ALA A 7 -19.11 -2.10 -2.87
CA ALA A 7 -18.58 -2.35 -1.52
C ALA A 7 -19.13 -3.63 -0.84
N ALA A 8 -20.29 -4.13 -1.29
CA ALA A 8 -20.91 -5.34 -0.73
C ALA A 8 -20.50 -6.65 -1.45
N LYS A 9 -19.80 -6.59 -2.58
CA LYS A 9 -19.54 -7.77 -3.44
C LYS A 9 -18.08 -8.13 -3.69
N THR A 10 -17.13 -7.34 -3.23
CA THR A 10 -15.71 -7.68 -3.33
C THR A 10 -15.19 -7.97 -1.93
N SER A 11 -14.73 -9.21 -1.69
CA SER A 11 -13.97 -9.54 -0.47
C SER A 11 -12.95 -8.42 -0.24
N ARG A 12 -12.99 -7.74 0.91
CA ARG A 12 -12.14 -6.57 1.20
C ARG A 12 -10.66 -6.91 0.98
N LYS A 13 -10.30 -8.15 1.27
CA LYS A 13 -9.00 -8.75 0.99
C LYS A 13 -8.69 -8.85 -0.50
N PHE A 14 -9.64 -9.29 -1.33
CA PHE A 14 -9.45 -9.33 -2.78
C PHE A 14 -9.34 -7.93 -3.41
N ALA A 15 -10.15 -6.96 -2.96
CA ALA A 15 -10.03 -5.57 -3.39
C ALA A 15 -8.67 -4.97 -3.03
N HIS A 16 -8.19 -5.25 -1.81
CA HIS A 16 -6.88 -4.83 -1.33
C HIS A 16 -5.74 -5.46 -2.12
N PHE A 17 -5.82 -6.77 -2.37
CA PHE A 17 -4.87 -7.50 -3.20
C PHE A 17 -4.78 -6.91 -4.62
N LEU A 18 -5.93 -6.68 -5.27
CA LEU A 18 -5.96 -6.11 -6.62
C LEU A 18 -5.36 -4.70 -6.63
N ALA A 19 -5.71 -3.87 -5.64
CA ALA A 19 -5.18 -2.52 -5.50
C ALA A 19 -3.65 -2.52 -5.30
N LEU A 20 -3.12 -3.37 -4.41
CA LEU A 20 -1.69 -3.51 -4.17
C LEU A 20 -0.95 -4.07 -5.39
N THR A 21 -1.56 -5.01 -6.11
CA THR A 21 -0.99 -5.58 -7.33
C THR A 21 -0.91 -4.53 -8.44
N LEU A 22 -1.95 -3.72 -8.63
CA LEU A 22 -1.95 -2.62 -9.59
C LEU A 22 -0.92 -1.54 -9.22
N GLY A 23 -0.78 -1.21 -7.93
CA GLY A 23 0.28 -0.30 -7.47
C GLY A 23 1.68 -0.87 -7.66
N GLY A 24 1.88 -2.15 -7.34
CA GLY A 24 3.17 -2.82 -7.51
C GLY A 24 3.60 -2.97 -8.96
N LEU A 25 2.67 -3.35 -9.85
CA LEU A 25 2.89 -3.35 -11.29
C LEU A 25 3.13 -1.93 -11.82
N GLY A 26 2.45 -0.92 -11.27
CA GLY A 26 2.71 0.48 -11.53
C GLY A 26 4.17 0.84 -11.23
N LEU A 27 4.65 0.57 -10.01
CA LEU A 27 6.03 0.84 -9.61
C LEU A 27 7.07 0.10 -10.47
N ILE A 28 6.83 -1.18 -10.79
CA ILE A 28 7.70 -1.98 -11.65
C ILE A 28 7.71 -1.44 -13.09
N SER A 29 6.56 -1.01 -13.60
CA SER A 29 6.46 -0.48 -14.97
C SER A 29 7.27 0.81 -15.17
N ILE A 30 7.54 1.58 -14.11
CA ILE A 30 8.42 2.77 -14.17
C ILE A 30 9.84 2.40 -14.65
N TYR A 31 10.34 1.21 -14.32
CA TYR A 31 11.62 0.71 -14.83
C TYR A 31 11.60 0.54 -16.35
N PHE A 32 10.53 -0.02 -16.89
CA PHE A 32 10.40 -0.31 -18.33
C PHE A 32 10.06 0.93 -19.17
N LEU A 33 9.43 1.95 -18.57
CA LEU A 33 8.95 3.13 -19.28
C LEU A 33 10.03 4.21 -19.55
N GLY A 34 11.23 4.07 -18.98
CA GLY A 34 12.35 4.97 -19.24
C GLY A 34 12.07 6.44 -18.92
N GLN A 35 12.88 7.36 -19.47
CA GLN A 35 12.80 8.81 -19.24
C GLN A 35 11.64 9.52 -20.00
N GLY A 36 10.75 8.76 -20.65
CA GLY A 36 9.64 9.31 -21.42
C GLY A 36 8.52 9.83 -20.51
N LEU A 37 8.38 11.15 -20.42
CA LEU A 37 7.36 11.83 -19.59
C LEU A 37 5.92 11.44 -19.96
N THR A 38 5.69 10.97 -21.19
CA THR A 38 4.35 10.78 -21.77
C THR A 38 3.57 9.60 -21.20
N LEU A 39 4.22 8.59 -20.59
CA LEU A 39 3.52 7.39 -20.09
C LEU A 39 3.64 7.16 -18.57
N GLN A 40 4.45 7.96 -17.87
CA GLN A 40 4.69 7.80 -16.42
C GLN A 40 3.48 8.14 -15.54
N TRP A 41 2.50 8.90 -16.06
CA TRP A 41 1.26 9.19 -15.35
C TRP A 41 0.37 7.94 -15.16
N LEU A 42 0.49 6.95 -16.05
CA LEU A 42 -0.30 5.71 -15.98
C LEU A 42 0.06 4.85 -14.74
N PRO A 43 1.34 4.59 -14.44
CA PRO A 43 1.77 4.03 -13.16
C PRO A 43 1.23 4.75 -11.93
N MET A 44 1.13 6.09 -11.97
CA MET A 44 0.68 6.91 -10.85
C MET A 44 -0.80 6.69 -10.51
N ILE A 45 -1.63 6.34 -11.50
CA ILE A 45 -3.02 5.94 -11.25
C ILE A 45 -3.06 4.65 -10.43
N GLY A 46 -2.27 3.64 -10.81
CA GLY A 46 -2.15 2.39 -10.06
C GLY A 46 -1.64 2.60 -8.64
N LEU A 47 -0.63 3.47 -8.48
CA LEU A 47 -0.11 3.85 -7.16
C LEU A 47 -1.17 4.54 -6.29
N GLY A 48 -1.98 5.44 -6.87
CA GLY A 48 -3.08 6.11 -6.17
C GLY A 48 -4.15 5.13 -5.67
N ILE A 49 -4.51 4.14 -6.50
CA ILE A 49 -5.45 3.07 -6.11
C ILE A 49 -4.88 2.26 -4.94
N ALA A 50 -3.61 1.87 -5.02
CA ALA A 50 -2.95 1.12 -3.95
C ALA A 50 -2.89 1.92 -2.64
N TRP A 51 -2.53 3.20 -2.72
CA TRP A 51 -2.42 4.07 -1.56
C TRP A 51 -3.76 4.28 -0.85
N SER A 52 -4.85 4.48 -1.61
CA SER A 52 -6.20 4.56 -1.05
C SER A 52 -6.59 3.28 -0.31
N SER A 53 -6.17 2.11 -0.82
CA SER A 53 -6.43 0.82 -0.19
C SER A 53 -5.64 0.62 1.10
N ILE A 54 -4.35 1.01 1.12
CA ILE A 54 -3.48 0.94 2.31
C ILE A 54 -4.03 1.78 3.46
N LEU A 55 -4.67 2.91 3.17
CA LEU A 55 -5.28 3.76 4.19
C LEU A 55 -6.66 3.29 4.64
N SER A 56 -7.47 2.74 3.74
CA SER A 56 -8.88 2.42 4.07
C SER A 56 -9.06 1.05 4.71
N VAL A 57 -8.38 0.02 4.21
CA VAL A 57 -8.61 -1.38 4.59
C VAL A 57 -8.19 -1.70 6.03
N PRO A 58 -6.96 -1.42 6.48
CA PRO A 58 -6.56 -1.76 7.85
C PRO A 58 -7.29 -0.92 8.90
N TYR A 59 -7.61 0.34 8.57
CA TYR A 59 -8.46 1.20 9.41
C TYR A 59 -9.88 0.62 9.55
N ALA A 60 -10.47 0.12 8.46
CA ALA A 60 -11.77 -0.53 8.49
C ALA A 60 -11.74 -1.80 9.35
N ILE A 61 -10.73 -2.66 9.20
CA ILE A 61 -10.54 -3.88 10.01
C ILE A 61 -10.41 -3.53 11.50
N LEU A 62 -9.58 -2.53 11.84
CA LEU A 62 -9.33 -2.14 13.21
C LEU A 62 -10.57 -1.50 13.86
N SER A 63 -11.25 -0.60 13.13
CA SER A 63 -12.48 0.06 13.61
C SER A 63 -13.61 -0.94 13.92
N GLY A 64 -13.69 -2.05 13.18
CA GLY A 64 -14.65 -3.12 13.43
C GLY A 64 -14.33 -4.00 14.64
N ALA A 65 -13.09 -4.01 15.13
CA ALA A 65 -12.63 -4.87 16.23
C ALA A 65 -12.53 -4.16 17.59
N LEU A 66 -12.63 -2.81 17.61
CA LEU A 66 -12.38 -2.02 18.82
C LEU A 66 -13.68 -1.54 19.51
N PRO A 67 -13.72 -1.54 20.85
CA PRO A 67 -14.83 -0.95 21.60
C PRO A 67 -14.86 0.58 21.42
N ALA A 68 -16.04 1.13 21.10
CA ALA A 68 -16.26 2.52 20.74
C ALA A 68 -15.71 3.53 21.78
N GLU A 69 -15.74 3.17 23.05
CA GLU A 69 -15.32 4.00 24.18
C GLU A 69 -13.80 4.31 24.18
N LYS A 70 -12.99 3.47 23.53
CA LYS A 70 -11.52 3.64 23.44
C LYS A 70 -11.02 3.77 22.01
N MET A 71 -11.91 3.99 21.04
CA MET A 71 -11.57 4.03 19.62
C MET A 71 -10.47 5.06 19.34
N GLY A 72 -10.56 6.27 19.91
CA GLY A 72 -9.56 7.32 19.71
C GLY A 72 -8.14 6.92 20.17
N TYR A 73 -8.01 6.24 21.30
CA TYR A 73 -6.72 5.80 21.83
C TYR A 73 -6.06 4.75 20.93
N TYR A 74 -6.79 3.68 20.59
CA TYR A 74 -6.25 2.59 19.77
C TYR A 74 -5.97 3.02 18.32
N MET A 75 -6.77 3.93 17.77
CA MET A 75 -6.53 4.52 16.44
C MET A 75 -5.28 5.41 16.43
N GLY A 76 -5.00 6.12 17.53
CA GLY A 76 -3.75 6.87 17.71
C GLY A 76 -2.54 5.94 17.77
N VAL A 77 -2.61 4.87 18.55
CA VAL A 77 -1.53 3.86 18.65
C VAL A 77 -1.26 3.21 17.28
N PHE A 78 -2.30 2.89 16.52
CA PHE A 78 -2.15 2.35 15.16
C PHE A 78 -1.43 3.33 14.21
N ASN A 79 -1.74 4.62 14.28
CA ASN A 79 -1.02 5.64 13.51
C ASN A 79 0.47 5.67 13.84
N PHE A 80 0.85 5.53 15.11
CA PHE A 80 2.26 5.45 15.48
C PHE A 80 2.97 4.26 14.82
N PHE A 81 2.31 3.11 14.69
CA PHE A 81 2.87 1.95 14.00
C PHE A 81 3.04 2.15 12.48
N ILE A 82 2.27 3.03 11.86
CA ILE A 82 2.46 3.37 10.44
C ILE A 82 3.58 4.41 10.29
N VAL A 83 3.54 5.46 11.12
CA VAL A 83 4.41 6.63 10.96
C VAL A 83 5.85 6.34 11.39
N ILE A 84 6.08 5.56 12.45
CA ILE A 84 7.44 5.30 12.94
C ILE A 84 8.28 4.57 11.87
N PRO A 85 7.84 3.43 11.30
CA PRO A 85 8.57 2.78 10.21
C PRO A 85 8.73 3.69 8.98
N GLN A 86 7.71 4.49 8.65
CA GLN A 86 7.78 5.43 7.53
C GLN A 86 8.83 6.52 7.75
N LEU A 87 8.96 7.05 8.97
CA LEU A 87 9.97 8.05 9.32
C LEU A 87 11.38 7.45 9.24
N VAL A 88 11.56 6.24 9.79
CA VAL A 88 12.84 5.51 9.70
C VAL A 88 13.20 5.25 8.23
N ALA A 89 12.25 4.78 7.43
CA ALA A 89 12.47 4.57 6.00
C ALA A 89 12.83 5.87 5.29
N ALA A 90 12.10 6.97 5.52
CA ALA A 90 12.39 8.27 4.90
C ALA A 90 13.78 8.82 5.28
N SER A 91 14.22 8.63 6.52
CA SER A 91 15.55 9.05 6.97
C SER A 91 16.68 8.18 6.42
N LEU A 92 16.45 6.88 6.25
CA LEU A 92 17.47 5.92 5.80
C LEU A 92 17.46 5.69 4.29
N LEU A 93 16.41 6.09 3.56
CA LEU A 93 16.25 5.81 2.13
C LEU A 93 17.44 6.30 1.32
N GLY A 94 17.94 7.52 1.58
CA GLY A 94 19.11 8.06 0.90
C GLY A 94 20.36 7.20 1.09
N PHE A 95 20.62 6.74 2.32
CA PHE A 95 21.74 5.87 2.64
C PHE A 95 21.60 4.47 2.02
N ILE A 96 20.38 3.91 2.03
CA ILE A 96 20.08 2.62 1.39
C ILE A 96 20.29 2.72 -0.12
N LEU A 97 19.86 3.83 -0.75
CA LEU A 97 20.05 4.06 -2.18
C LEU A 97 21.53 4.13 -2.57
N THR A 98 22.36 4.84 -1.80
CA THR A 98 23.78 4.98 -2.12
C THR A 98 24.60 3.73 -1.80
N THR A 99 24.19 2.92 -0.82
CA THR A 99 24.96 1.76 -0.34
C THR A 99 24.55 0.45 -1.01
N PHE A 100 23.24 0.24 -1.23
CA PHE A 100 22.70 -1.02 -1.78
C PHE A 100 22.31 -0.94 -3.25
N PHE A 101 22.03 0.25 -3.77
CA PHE A 101 21.53 0.44 -5.13
C PHE A 101 22.44 1.29 -6.02
N ASP A 102 23.69 1.51 -5.61
CA ASP A 102 24.71 2.31 -6.32
C ASP A 102 24.20 3.70 -6.78
N GLY A 103 23.25 4.28 -6.02
CA GLY A 103 22.64 5.57 -6.34
C GLY A 103 21.55 5.53 -7.42
N HIS A 104 21.07 4.35 -7.84
CA HIS A 104 19.99 4.20 -8.81
C HIS A 104 18.62 3.94 -8.14
N PRO A 105 17.74 4.96 -8.00
CA PRO A 105 16.46 4.83 -7.29
C PRO A 105 15.48 3.86 -7.96
N ILE A 106 15.68 3.59 -9.25
CA ILE A 106 14.85 2.70 -10.06
C ILE A 106 14.79 1.28 -9.47
N TYR A 107 15.89 0.79 -8.90
CA TYR A 107 15.94 -0.54 -8.30
C TYR A 107 15.19 -0.61 -6.97
N ALA A 108 15.24 0.46 -6.17
CA ALA A 108 14.44 0.55 -4.95
C ALA A 108 12.93 0.59 -5.25
N LEU A 109 12.53 1.23 -6.35
CA LEU A 109 11.14 1.22 -6.84
C LEU A 109 10.67 -0.19 -7.24
N ILE A 110 11.51 -0.98 -7.91
CA ILE A 110 11.20 -2.39 -8.24
C ILE A 110 11.03 -3.21 -6.96
N VAL A 111 11.96 -3.09 -6.01
CA VAL A 111 11.88 -3.80 -4.72
C VAL A 111 10.61 -3.41 -3.97
N GLY A 112 10.26 -2.13 -3.94
CA GLY A 112 9.00 -1.64 -3.39
C GLY A 112 7.78 -2.24 -4.09
N GLY A 113 7.78 -2.29 -5.43
CA GLY A 113 6.70 -2.87 -6.22
C GLY A 113 6.50 -4.36 -5.98
N VAL A 114 7.58 -5.13 -5.91
CA VAL A 114 7.56 -6.56 -5.54
C VAL A 114 7.03 -6.74 -4.12
N SER A 115 7.49 -5.90 -3.17
CA SER A 115 7.01 -5.94 -1.79
C SER A 115 5.52 -5.64 -1.69
N MET A 116 4.96 -4.75 -2.51
CA MET A 116 3.51 -4.48 -2.54
C MET A 116 2.71 -5.69 -3.03
N ILE A 117 3.19 -6.38 -4.07
CA ILE A 117 2.55 -7.59 -4.57
C ILE A 117 2.59 -8.70 -3.50
N LEU A 118 3.74 -8.88 -2.85
CA LEU A 118 3.89 -9.83 -1.75
C LEU A 118 2.96 -9.48 -0.57
N ALA A 119 2.85 -8.21 -0.20
CA ALA A 119 1.91 -7.76 0.82
C ALA A 119 0.45 -8.09 0.44
N GLY A 120 0.08 -7.89 -0.83
CA GLY A 120 -1.22 -8.28 -1.35
C GLY A 120 -1.50 -9.77 -1.20
N ILE A 121 -0.52 -10.63 -1.52
CA ILE A 121 -0.64 -12.08 -1.35
C ILE A 121 -0.77 -12.43 0.14
N LEU A 122 0.03 -11.80 1.00
CA LEU A 122 -0.01 -12.01 2.45
C LEU A 122 -1.36 -11.61 3.07
N THR A 123 -2.08 -10.63 2.51
CA THR A 123 -3.42 -10.29 3.01
C THR A 123 -4.44 -11.43 2.90
N PHE A 124 -4.24 -12.42 2.04
CA PHE A 124 -5.10 -13.61 2.02
C PHE A 124 -4.92 -14.51 3.25
N PHE A 125 -3.75 -14.45 3.90
CA PHE A 125 -3.48 -15.18 5.14
C PHE A 125 -4.05 -14.47 6.38
N VAL A 126 -4.53 -13.23 6.25
CA VAL A 126 -5.18 -12.51 7.33
C VAL A 126 -6.62 -12.99 7.47
N SER A 127 -6.95 -13.56 8.63
CA SER A 127 -8.32 -13.85 9.01
C SER A 127 -9.08 -12.55 9.28
N ASP A 128 -9.86 -12.10 8.31
CA ASP A 128 -10.90 -11.09 8.49
C ASP A 128 -12.16 -11.81 9.00
N ARG A 129 -12.76 -11.30 10.08
CA ARG A 129 -13.89 -11.94 10.78
C ARG A 129 -15.25 -11.63 10.12
N GLN A 130 -15.24 -10.92 8.99
CA GLN A 130 -16.43 -10.59 8.20
C GLN A 130 -16.48 -11.24 6.80
N ASP A 131 -15.57 -12.18 6.50
CA ASP A 131 -15.72 -13.12 5.37
C ASP A 131 -16.33 -14.45 5.82
#